data_AF-A0A0F9J377-F1
#
_entry.id   AF-A0A0F9J377-F1
#
_cell.length_a   1.000
_cell.length_b   1.000
_cell.length_c   1.000
_cell.angle_alpha   90.00
_cell.angle_beta   90.00
_cell.angle_gamma   90.00
#
_symmetry.space_group_name_H-M   'P 1'
#
loop_
_entity.id
_entity.type
_entity.pdbx_description
1 polymer ?
#
loop_
_entity_poly.entity_id
_entity_poly.type
_entity_poly.pdbx_seq_one_letter_code
_entity_poly.pdbx_strand_id
1 'polypeptide(L)'
;MKKTKAGEVNKVLLGDCRSFMKESLAYDYVFTVPPDYAEIKMDPINDQKAYNIFLLDVFKRLEPSLGIVTVSLTDRKAHSQIIPKHAMVISIMTKLGYRLISQKIWVKTMKQNLFRMTYSFVLTFANTKRPRQHRPESYLPDVWEVPNVVNKDFRDSMNPAIVKRCLLNFTMAGDIVFDPFMGTASTAVAALATGRKYLGCEIVEKVWNIGENRLEDAKRDRNFIFDE
;
A
#
# COMPACT_ATOMS: atom_id res chain seq x y z
N MET A 1 -6.23 24.35 5.39
CA MET A 1 -6.67 23.27 4.49
C MET A 1 -5.62 23.11 3.39
N LYS A 2 -4.95 21.96 3.30
CA LYS A 2 -4.18 21.60 2.10
C LYS A 2 -5.19 21.48 0.95
N LYS A 3 -5.03 22.25 -0.13
CA LYS A 3 -5.92 22.20 -1.30
C LYS A 3 -5.19 21.42 -2.39
N THR A 4 -5.68 20.22 -2.71
CA THR A 4 -5.21 19.53 -3.92
C THR A 4 -5.75 20.28 -5.11
N LYS A 5 -4.89 20.64 -6.07
CA LYS A 5 -5.37 21.19 -7.34
C LYS A 5 -6.22 20.12 -8.01
N ALA A 6 -7.43 20.46 -8.45
CA ALA A 6 -8.37 19.49 -9.04
C ALA A 6 -7.76 18.67 -10.21
N GLY A 7 -6.72 19.19 -10.87
CA GLY A 7 -5.97 18.50 -11.93
C GLY A 7 -4.90 17.50 -11.49
N GLU A 8 -4.67 17.30 -10.18
CA GLU A 8 -3.68 16.35 -9.65
C GLU A 8 -4.30 15.03 -9.18
N VAL A 9 -5.62 14.95 -9.03
CA VAL A 9 -6.32 13.75 -8.58
C VAL A 9 -6.54 12.76 -9.73
N ASN A 10 -6.56 11.45 -9.44
CA ASN A 10 -6.57 10.33 -10.38
C ASN A 10 -5.30 10.24 -11.24
N LYS A 11 -4.15 10.44 -10.60
CA LYS A 11 -2.83 10.37 -11.26
C LYS A 11 -1.84 9.56 -10.43
N VAL A 12 -0.96 8.87 -11.14
CA VAL A 12 0.30 8.37 -10.60
C VAL A 12 1.40 9.28 -11.11
N LEU A 13 2.13 9.93 -10.21
CA LEU A 13 3.22 10.84 -10.55
C LEU A 13 4.53 10.06 -10.66
N LEU A 14 5.27 10.28 -11.75
CA LEU A 14 6.61 9.73 -11.89
C LEU A 14 7.61 10.54 -11.06
N GLY A 15 8.22 9.91 -10.06
CA GLY A 15 9.29 10.50 -9.25
C GLY A 15 9.22 10.15 -7.77
N ASP A 16 10.05 10.85 -6.99
CA ASP A 16 10.16 10.63 -5.55
C ASP A 16 8.95 11.22 -4.79
N CYS A 17 8.23 10.36 -4.07
CA CYS A 17 7.10 10.74 -3.23
C CYS A 17 7.39 11.88 -2.24
N ARG A 18 8.64 12.00 -1.76
CA ARG A 18 9.06 13.04 -0.80
C ARG A 18 9.03 14.44 -1.40
N SER A 19 9.23 14.55 -2.72
CA SER A 19 9.13 15.82 -3.44
C SER A 19 7.67 16.27 -3.58
N PHE A 20 6.76 15.32 -3.81
CA PHE A 20 5.34 15.61 -4.00
C PHE A 20 4.57 15.84 -2.69
N MET A 21 4.95 15.16 -1.59
CA MET A 21 4.31 15.35 -0.29
C MET A 21 4.62 16.72 0.38
N LYS A 22 5.60 17.48 -0.14
CA LYS A 22 5.96 18.80 0.39
C LYS A 22 5.00 19.92 0.00
N GLU A 23 4.11 19.69 -0.97
CA GLU A 23 3.19 20.72 -1.47
C GLU A 23 1.76 20.17 -1.60
N SER A 24 0.84 20.66 -0.76
CA SER A 24 -0.61 20.77 -1.06
C SER A 24 -1.44 19.49 -1.33
N LEU A 25 -0.86 18.30 -1.40
CA LEU A 25 -1.61 17.07 -1.60
C LEU A 25 -2.51 16.81 -0.37
N ALA A 26 -3.79 16.63 -0.63
CA ALA A 26 -4.82 16.35 0.37
C ALA A 26 -5.49 15.05 -0.07
N TYR A 27 -5.46 14.09 0.82
CA TYR A 27 -6.00 12.77 0.61
C TYR A 27 -6.56 12.25 1.92
N ASP A 28 -7.52 11.35 1.81
CA ASP A 28 -8.34 10.94 2.95
C ASP A 28 -7.75 9.73 3.65
N TYR A 29 -7.13 8.85 2.88
CA TYR A 29 -6.65 7.56 3.36
C TYR A 29 -5.36 7.17 2.65
N VAL A 30 -4.46 6.50 3.36
CA VAL A 30 -3.26 5.91 2.75
C VAL A 30 -3.38 4.39 2.74
N PHE A 31 -3.17 3.80 1.58
CA PHE A 31 -2.81 2.39 1.46
C PHE A 31 -1.47 2.32 0.76
N THR A 32 -0.51 1.57 1.31
CA THR A 32 0.81 1.48 0.68
C THR A 32 1.51 0.16 0.94
N VAL A 33 2.39 -0.19 0.01
CA VAL A 33 3.34 -1.29 0.12
C VAL A 33 4.75 -0.72 0.03
N PRO A 34 5.46 -0.54 1.16
CA PRO A 34 6.81 -0.02 1.12
C PRO A 34 7.75 -0.94 0.33
N PRO A 35 8.76 -0.39 -0.36
CA PRO A 35 9.70 -1.19 -1.12
C PRO A 35 10.45 -2.16 -0.20
N ASP A 36 10.73 -3.37 -0.70
CA ASP A 36 11.63 -4.31 -0.04
C ASP A 36 13.08 -3.81 -0.14
N TYR A 37 13.96 -4.34 0.73
CA TYR A 37 15.38 -3.97 0.78
C TYR A 37 16.05 -3.97 -0.60
N ALA A 38 15.81 -5.01 -1.40
CA ALA A 38 16.39 -5.16 -2.74
C ALA A 38 15.95 -4.06 -3.72
N GLU A 39 14.73 -3.54 -3.59
CA GLU A 39 14.18 -2.52 -4.50
C GLU A 39 14.84 -1.16 -4.30
N ILE A 40 15.36 -0.91 -3.10
CA ILE A 40 16.12 0.29 -2.77
C ILE A 40 17.62 0.03 -2.56
N LYS A 41 18.13 -1.09 -3.09
CA LYS A 41 19.55 -1.49 -3.08
C LYS A 41 20.17 -1.56 -1.68
N MET A 42 19.40 -2.04 -0.71
CA MET A 42 19.84 -2.28 0.67
C MET A 42 19.96 -3.77 0.97
N ASP A 43 20.82 -4.12 1.91
CA ASP A 43 20.96 -5.46 2.46
C ASP A 43 20.07 -5.65 3.72
N PRO A 44 19.22 -6.69 3.78
CA PRO A 44 18.30 -6.89 4.90
C PRO A 44 18.97 -7.19 6.24
N ILE A 45 20.25 -7.57 6.28
CA ILE A 45 20.99 -7.80 7.53
C ILE A 45 21.67 -6.51 7.98
N ASN A 46 22.44 -5.90 7.09
CA ASN A 46 23.34 -4.80 7.42
C ASN A 46 22.64 -3.44 7.43
N ASP A 47 21.60 -3.25 6.64
CA ASP A 47 20.98 -1.93 6.41
C ASP A 47 19.64 -1.73 7.14
N GLN A 48 19.31 -2.54 8.14
CA GLN A 48 18.04 -2.42 8.87
C GLN A 48 17.81 -1.03 9.47
N LYS A 49 18.88 -0.40 9.98
CA LYS A 49 18.81 0.97 10.51
C LYS A 49 18.53 1.99 9.41
N ALA A 50 19.20 1.88 8.27
CA ALA A 50 19.00 2.78 7.13
C ALA A 50 17.58 2.62 6.56
N TYR A 51 17.08 1.39 6.46
CA TYR A 51 15.71 1.08 6.05
C TYR A 51 14.68 1.70 6.99
N ASN A 52 14.89 1.59 8.31
CA ASN A 52 14.00 2.21 9.30
C ASN A 52 14.00 3.74 9.22
N ILE A 53 15.15 4.36 8.96
CA ILE A 53 15.26 5.82 8.75
C ILE A 53 14.50 6.23 7.49
N PHE A 54 14.64 5.46 6.40
CA PHE A 54 13.90 5.69 5.16
C PHE A 54 12.38 5.62 5.40
N LEU A 55 11.88 4.54 6.00
CA LEU A 55 10.46 4.40 6.31
C LEU A 55 9.95 5.52 7.21
N LEU A 56 10.71 5.88 8.24
CA LEU A 56 10.36 6.98 9.15
C LEU A 56 10.29 8.33 8.40
N ASP A 57 11.20 8.62 7.48
CA ASP A 57 11.20 9.87 6.71
C ASP A 57 9.98 9.98 5.79
N VAL A 58 9.52 8.87 5.22
CA VAL A 58 8.31 8.84 4.38
C VAL A 58 7.05 8.88 5.26
N PHE A 59 6.94 7.99 6.26
CA PHE A 59 5.71 7.82 7.03
C PHE A 59 5.34 9.05 7.87
N LYS A 60 6.32 9.82 8.35
CA LYS A 60 6.05 11.09 9.06
C LYS A 60 5.38 12.15 8.17
N ARG A 61 5.35 11.98 6.85
CA ARG A 61 4.80 12.95 5.88
C ARG A 61 3.40 12.62 5.38
N LEU A 62 2.86 11.46 5.73
CA LEU A 62 1.62 10.94 5.14
C LEU A 62 0.37 11.74 5.56
N GLU A 63 0.22 12.14 6.82
CA GLU A 63 -0.87 13.04 7.28
C GLU A 63 -2.25 12.95 6.55
N PRO A 64 -2.88 11.77 6.39
CA PRO A 64 -4.17 11.65 5.73
C PRO A 64 -5.30 12.32 6.55
N SER A 65 -6.33 12.83 5.88
CA SER A 65 -7.43 13.58 6.52
C SER A 65 -8.23 12.73 7.52
N LEU A 66 -8.42 11.43 7.24
CA LEU A 66 -9.07 10.48 8.17
C LEU A 66 -8.14 10.04 9.30
N GLY A 67 -6.85 10.34 9.17
CA GLY A 67 -5.81 9.88 10.10
C GLY A 67 -5.66 8.37 10.14
N ILE A 68 -5.92 7.69 9.02
CA ILE A 68 -5.84 6.23 8.87
C ILE A 68 -4.83 5.89 7.77
N VAL A 69 -3.89 4.99 8.10
CA VAL A 69 -2.85 4.50 7.20
C VAL A 69 -2.86 2.97 7.25
N THR A 70 -2.93 2.32 6.10
CA THR A 70 -2.72 0.87 5.98
C THR A 70 -1.43 0.59 5.24
N VAL A 71 -0.60 -0.26 5.84
CA VAL A 71 0.68 -0.71 5.30
C VAL A 71 0.62 -2.21 5.09
N SER A 72 0.82 -2.66 3.86
CA SER A 72 0.97 -4.08 3.54
C SER A 72 2.44 -4.41 3.27
N LEU A 73 2.94 -5.47 3.88
CA LEU A 73 4.32 -5.92 3.68
C LEU A 73 4.52 -7.38 4.07
N THR A 74 5.65 -7.94 3.66
CA THR A 74 6.07 -9.29 4.00
C THR A 74 7.36 -9.24 4.82
N ASP A 75 7.48 -10.06 5.86
CA ASP A 75 8.77 -10.27 6.53
C ASP A 75 9.80 -10.87 5.57
N ARG A 76 11.08 -10.60 5.83
CA ARG A 76 12.15 -10.99 4.90
C ARG A 76 12.91 -12.19 5.42
N LYS A 77 12.99 -13.27 4.63
CA LYS A 77 13.98 -14.34 4.84
C LYS A 77 15.33 -13.87 4.29
N ALA A 78 16.37 -13.93 5.11
CA ALA A 78 17.73 -13.59 4.74
C ALA A 78 18.72 -14.30 5.66
N HIS A 79 19.79 -14.89 5.12
CA HIS A 79 20.87 -15.52 5.90
C HIS A 79 20.37 -16.45 7.03
N SER A 80 19.42 -17.34 6.70
CA SER A 80 18.78 -18.27 7.66
C SER A 80 18.03 -17.61 8.83
N GLN A 81 17.68 -16.32 8.68
CA GLN A 81 16.92 -15.54 9.66
C GLN A 81 15.63 -15.00 9.04
N ILE A 82 14.71 -14.59 9.91
CA ILE A 82 13.52 -13.82 9.55
C ILE A 82 13.72 -12.40 10.07
N ILE A 83 13.72 -11.43 9.18
CA ILE A 83 13.74 -10.01 9.51
C ILE A 83 12.29 -9.53 9.67
N PRO A 84 11.87 -9.17 10.90
CA PRO A 84 10.47 -8.91 11.24
C PRO A 84 10.08 -7.48 10.87
N LYS A 85 9.99 -7.19 9.57
CA LYS A 85 9.65 -5.86 9.07
C LYS A 85 8.29 -5.38 9.59
N HIS A 86 7.33 -6.28 9.83
CA HIS A 86 6.03 -5.91 10.40
C HIS A 86 6.17 -5.23 11.78
N ALA A 87 7.02 -5.78 12.65
CA ALA A 87 7.29 -5.23 13.97
C ALA A 87 8.02 -3.87 13.89
N MET A 88 8.92 -3.71 12.92
CA MET A 88 9.59 -2.42 12.65
C MET A 88 8.57 -1.35 12.25
N VAL A 89 7.63 -1.67 11.36
CA VAL A 89 6.56 -0.75 10.94
C VAL A 89 5.64 -0.39 12.11
N ILE A 90 5.24 -1.36 12.95
CA ILE A 90 4.45 -1.09 14.15
C ILE A 90 5.18 -0.11 15.08
N SER A 91 6.47 -0.34 15.33
CA SER A 91 7.31 0.54 16.15
C SER A 91 7.41 1.96 15.57
N ILE A 92 7.65 2.10 14.26
CA ILE A 92 7.71 3.40 13.59
C ILE A 92 6.37 4.14 13.71
N MET A 93 5.27 3.50 13.35
CA MET A 93 3.94 4.13 13.38
C MET A 93 3.52 4.52 14.80
N THR A 94 3.86 3.69 15.80
CA THR A 94 3.61 4.00 17.22
C THR A 94 4.37 5.24 17.67
N LYS A 95 5.65 5.37 17.29
CA LYS A 95 6.46 6.57 17.58
C LYS A 95 5.91 7.82 16.91
N LEU A 96 5.24 7.68 15.76
CA LEU A 96 4.57 8.76 15.04
C LEU A 96 3.16 9.08 15.61
N GLY A 97 2.77 8.47 16.73
CA GLY A 97 1.50 8.74 17.41
C GLY A 97 0.29 7.99 16.83
N TYR A 98 0.51 7.01 15.96
CA TYR A 98 -0.55 6.13 15.48
C TYR A 98 -0.69 4.89 16.36
N ARG A 99 -1.92 4.40 16.51
CA ARG A 99 -2.22 3.13 17.18
C ARG A 99 -2.51 2.07 16.12
N LEU A 100 -2.01 0.85 16.30
CA LEU A 100 -2.42 -0.29 15.50
C LEU A 100 -3.88 -0.62 15.84
N ILE A 101 -4.78 -0.56 14.86
CA ILE A 101 -6.22 -0.80 15.05
C ILE A 101 -6.73 -2.05 14.34
N SER A 102 -5.92 -2.62 13.44
CA SER A 102 -6.22 -3.88 12.74
C SER A 102 -4.93 -4.51 12.23
N GLN A 103 -4.84 -5.83 12.34
CA GLN A 103 -3.75 -6.64 11.80
C GLN A 103 -4.36 -7.85 11.11
N LYS A 104 -4.16 -7.94 9.79
CA LYS A 104 -4.64 -9.05 8.96
C LYS A 104 -3.47 -9.81 8.36
N ILE A 105 -3.69 -11.08 8.08
CA ILE A 105 -2.76 -11.94 7.32
C ILE A 105 -3.34 -12.16 5.93
N TRP A 106 -2.62 -11.72 4.90
CA TRP A 106 -2.95 -12.04 3.52
C TRP A 106 -2.09 -13.22 3.05
N VAL A 107 -2.70 -14.39 2.89
CA VAL A 107 -2.07 -15.60 2.36
C VAL A 107 -2.06 -15.53 0.84
N LYS A 108 -0.86 -15.48 0.26
CA LYS A 108 -0.61 -15.37 -1.19
C LYS A 108 -0.55 -16.74 -1.87
N THR A 109 -0.12 -17.76 -1.12
CA THR A 109 -0.07 -19.15 -1.56
C THR A 109 0.13 -20.08 -0.35
N MET A 110 -0.38 -21.31 -0.44
CA MET A 110 -0.09 -22.37 0.54
C MET A 110 1.14 -23.21 0.16
N LYS A 111 1.74 -22.96 -1.01
CA LYS A 111 2.95 -23.67 -1.45
C LYS A 111 4.14 -23.26 -0.58
N GLN A 112 5.03 -24.21 -0.29
CA GLN A 112 6.27 -23.92 0.41
C GLN A 112 7.17 -22.98 -0.42
N ASN A 113 7.79 -22.00 0.25
CA ASN A 113 8.81 -21.17 -0.36
C ASN A 113 9.98 -20.97 0.60
N LEU A 114 11.18 -21.35 0.19
CA LEU A 114 12.38 -21.29 1.03
C LEU A 114 12.94 -19.86 1.16
N PHE A 115 12.66 -18.98 0.19
CA PHE A 115 13.32 -17.67 0.06
C PHE A 115 12.41 -16.48 0.40
N ARG A 116 11.09 -16.65 0.35
CA ARG A 116 10.11 -15.60 0.61
C ARG A 116 9.03 -16.14 1.52
N MET A 117 8.40 -15.26 2.31
CA MET A 117 7.16 -15.67 2.98
C MET A 117 6.05 -15.78 1.94
N THR A 118 5.11 -16.67 2.24
CA THR A 118 3.96 -16.97 1.40
C THR A 118 2.72 -16.19 1.83
N TYR A 119 2.88 -15.29 2.81
CA TYR A 119 1.88 -14.39 3.32
C TYR A 119 2.45 -12.98 3.52
N SER A 120 1.56 -12.01 3.66
CA SER A 120 1.83 -10.62 4.03
C SER A 120 1.05 -10.26 5.27
N PHE A 121 1.57 -9.30 6.03
CA PHE A 121 0.79 -8.54 6.99
C PHE A 121 0.09 -7.39 6.27
N VAL A 122 -1.16 -7.12 6.64
CA VAL A 122 -1.88 -5.88 6.30
C VAL A 122 -2.21 -5.19 7.62
N LEU A 123 -1.46 -4.14 7.92
CA LEU A 123 -1.48 -3.45 9.19
C LEU A 123 -2.19 -2.12 9.02
N THR A 124 -3.28 -1.88 9.74
CA THR A 124 -3.97 -0.59 9.72
C THR A 124 -3.75 0.16 11.02
N PHE A 125 -3.35 1.42 10.87
CA PHE A 125 -3.01 2.33 11.93
C PHE A 125 -3.95 3.53 11.93
N ALA A 126 -4.25 4.09 13.11
CA ALA A 126 -5.00 5.34 13.22
C ALA A 126 -4.46 6.25 14.32
N ASN A 127 -4.41 7.56 14.04
CA ASN A 127 -4.08 8.60 15.04
C ASN A 127 -5.32 9.41 15.47
N THR A 128 -6.51 9.05 14.98
CA THR A 128 -7.78 9.63 15.41
C THR A 128 -8.41 8.82 16.55
N LYS A 129 -9.26 9.48 17.35
CA LYS A 129 -9.98 8.83 18.47
C LYS A 129 -11.04 7.84 17.97
N ARG A 130 -11.70 8.17 16.86
CA ARG A 130 -12.79 7.39 16.26
C ARG A 130 -12.49 7.14 14.78
N PRO A 131 -11.61 6.18 14.46
CA PRO A 131 -11.31 5.85 13.07
C PRO A 131 -12.56 5.31 12.37
N ARG A 132 -12.82 5.79 11.16
CA ARG A 132 -13.93 5.31 10.32
C ARG A 132 -13.75 3.81 10.05
N GLN A 133 -14.80 3.02 10.24
CA GLN A 133 -14.85 1.58 9.91
C GLN A 133 -16.26 1.18 9.50
N HIS A 134 -16.41 0.53 8.36
CA HIS A 134 -17.70 0.08 7.82
C HIS A 134 -17.97 -1.42 8.05
N ARG A 135 -16.93 -2.20 8.35
CA ARG A 135 -16.99 -3.64 8.68
C ARG A 135 -17.75 -4.50 7.65
N PRO A 136 -17.47 -4.38 6.33
CA PRO A 136 -18.06 -5.28 5.36
C PRO A 136 -17.61 -6.72 5.63
N GLU A 137 -18.46 -7.70 5.31
CA GLU A 137 -18.20 -9.13 5.56
C GLU A 137 -16.84 -9.59 5.02
N SER A 138 -16.46 -9.12 3.83
CA SER A 138 -15.17 -9.42 3.19
C SER A 138 -13.93 -8.93 3.96
N TYR A 139 -14.10 -7.98 4.89
CA TYR A 139 -13.02 -7.47 5.75
C TYR A 139 -12.97 -8.17 7.12
N LEU A 140 -14.08 -8.77 7.57
CA LEU A 140 -14.21 -9.30 8.93
C LEU A 140 -13.15 -10.37 9.28
N PRO A 141 -12.86 -11.38 8.43
CA PRO A 141 -11.84 -12.38 8.76
C PRO A 141 -10.47 -11.75 8.98
N ASP A 142 -9.69 -12.30 9.90
CA ASP A 142 -8.31 -11.87 10.15
C ASP A 142 -7.31 -12.46 9.15
N VAL A 143 -7.69 -13.56 8.49
CA VAL A 143 -6.90 -14.23 7.46
C VAL A 143 -7.64 -14.13 6.13
N TRP A 144 -6.93 -13.68 5.10
CA TRP A 144 -7.44 -13.54 3.74
C TRP A 144 -6.63 -14.41 2.81
N GLU A 145 -7.26 -15.45 2.28
CA GLU A 145 -6.67 -16.32 1.27
C GLU A 145 -7.04 -15.78 -0.11
N VAL A 146 -6.08 -15.08 -0.73
CA VAL A 146 -6.25 -14.55 -2.09
C VAL A 146 -4.92 -14.76 -2.81
N PRO A 147 -4.87 -15.54 -3.90
CA PRO A 147 -3.62 -15.78 -4.60
C PRO A 147 -3.03 -14.47 -5.13
N ASN A 148 -1.70 -14.43 -5.23
CA ASN A 148 -1.05 -13.35 -5.96
C ASN A 148 -1.45 -13.39 -7.43
N VAL A 149 -1.69 -12.21 -8.01
CA VAL A 149 -1.80 -12.05 -9.46
C VAL A 149 -0.41 -12.27 -10.07
N VAL A 150 -0.31 -13.21 -11.00
CA VAL A 150 0.92 -13.49 -11.75
C VAL A 150 0.64 -13.11 -13.19
N ASN A 151 1.12 -11.94 -13.61
CA ASN A 151 1.06 -11.54 -15.01
C ASN A 151 2.36 -11.97 -15.71
N LYS A 152 2.30 -12.18 -17.03
CA LYS A 152 3.47 -12.55 -17.84
C LYS A 152 4.53 -11.45 -17.83
N ASP A 153 4.10 -10.19 -17.76
CA ASP A 153 4.99 -9.03 -17.92
C ASP A 153 5.48 -8.44 -16.59
N PHE A 154 4.82 -8.76 -15.48
CA PHE A 154 5.18 -8.29 -14.14
C PHE A 154 4.60 -9.18 -13.05
N ARG A 155 5.24 -9.17 -11.88
CA ARG A 155 4.71 -9.80 -10.68
C ARG A 155 4.18 -8.73 -9.74
N ASP A 156 2.87 -8.71 -9.56
CA ASP A 156 2.27 -7.80 -8.59
C ASP A 156 2.77 -8.12 -7.17
N SER A 157 3.31 -7.08 -6.52
CA SER A 157 3.61 -7.11 -5.11
C SER A 157 2.32 -7.10 -4.26
N MET A 158 1.21 -6.64 -4.84
CA MET A 158 -0.07 -6.39 -4.16
C MET A 158 -1.27 -6.80 -5.04
N ASN A 159 -2.16 -7.65 -4.52
CA ASN A 159 -3.42 -7.98 -5.19
C ASN A 159 -4.47 -6.87 -4.93
N PRO A 160 -5.07 -6.26 -5.97
CA PRO A 160 -6.08 -5.21 -5.82
C PRO A 160 -7.31 -5.62 -5.00
N ALA A 161 -7.68 -6.90 -4.95
CA ALA A 161 -8.81 -7.39 -4.13
C ALA A 161 -8.57 -7.19 -2.63
N ILE A 162 -7.31 -7.30 -2.18
CA ILE A 162 -6.94 -7.03 -0.78
C ILE A 162 -7.02 -5.54 -0.49
N VAL A 163 -6.55 -4.69 -1.42
CA VAL A 163 -6.67 -3.24 -1.28
C VAL A 163 -8.15 -2.84 -1.21
N LYS A 164 -8.99 -3.39 -2.10
CA LYS A 164 -10.45 -3.19 -2.12
C LYS A 164 -11.10 -3.49 -0.77
N ARG A 165 -10.74 -4.61 -0.11
CA ARG A 165 -11.27 -4.91 1.24
C ARG A 165 -10.97 -3.78 2.23
N CYS A 166 -9.75 -3.25 2.22
CA CYS A 166 -9.37 -2.13 3.07
C CYS A 166 -10.12 -0.83 2.70
N LEU A 167 -10.22 -0.50 1.41
CA LEU A 167 -10.94 0.70 0.96
C LEU A 167 -12.42 0.67 1.37
N LEU A 168 -13.08 -0.47 1.15
CA LEU A 168 -14.49 -0.64 1.54
C LEU A 168 -14.69 -0.51 3.05
N ASN A 169 -13.70 -0.88 3.86
CA ASN A 169 -13.79 -0.75 5.30
C ASN A 169 -13.51 0.68 5.81
N PHE A 170 -12.51 1.38 5.26
CA PHE A 170 -12.00 2.62 5.83
C PHE A 170 -12.37 3.90 5.06
N THR A 171 -12.93 3.79 3.85
CA THR A 171 -13.23 4.93 2.97
C THR A 171 -14.64 4.85 2.38
N MET A 172 -15.13 5.98 1.88
CA MET A 172 -16.36 6.08 1.10
C MET A 172 -16.06 6.34 -0.39
N ALA A 173 -17.05 6.14 -1.26
CA ALA A 173 -16.93 6.57 -2.65
C ALA A 173 -16.61 8.07 -2.72
N GLY A 174 -15.73 8.45 -3.65
CA GLY A 174 -15.24 9.82 -3.81
C GLY A 174 -14.03 10.20 -2.95
N ASP A 175 -13.74 9.47 -1.86
CA ASP A 175 -12.53 9.68 -1.05
C ASP A 175 -11.27 9.48 -1.89
N ILE A 176 -10.20 10.20 -1.57
CA ILE A 176 -8.91 10.12 -2.25
C ILE A 176 -7.98 9.17 -1.49
N VAL A 177 -7.58 8.09 -2.17
CA VAL A 177 -6.61 7.11 -1.68
C VAL A 177 -5.21 7.50 -2.16
N PHE A 178 -4.28 7.65 -1.24
CA PHE A 178 -2.88 7.93 -1.56
C PHE A 178 -1.99 6.70 -1.38
N ASP A 179 -1.07 6.49 -2.33
CA ASP A 179 0.01 5.50 -2.23
C ASP A 179 1.37 6.12 -2.64
N PRO A 180 2.31 6.35 -1.71
CA PRO A 180 3.64 6.87 -2.03
C PRO A 180 4.52 5.88 -2.82
N PHE A 181 4.12 4.61 -2.91
CA PHE A 181 4.88 3.52 -3.53
C PHE A 181 3.94 2.74 -4.48
N MET A 182 3.43 3.43 -5.49
CA MET A 182 2.32 2.97 -6.32
C MET A 182 2.65 1.68 -7.08
N GLY A 183 3.92 1.41 -7.40
CA GLY A 183 4.34 0.24 -8.15
C GLY A 183 3.56 0.12 -9.46
N THR A 184 3.02 -1.08 -9.71
CA THR A 184 2.16 -1.38 -10.87
C THR A 184 0.70 -0.93 -10.68
N ALA A 185 0.45 0.05 -9.81
CA ALA A 185 -0.83 0.74 -9.62
C ALA A 185 -2.00 -0.07 -9.04
N SER A 186 -1.75 -1.19 -8.33
CA SER A 186 -2.80 -1.98 -7.68
C SER A 186 -3.71 -1.16 -6.75
N THR A 187 -3.17 -0.15 -6.07
CA THR A 187 -3.95 0.74 -5.20
C THR A 187 -4.92 1.62 -5.99
N ALA A 188 -4.44 2.23 -7.08
CA ALA A 188 -5.25 3.07 -7.95
C ALA A 188 -6.32 2.25 -8.70
N VAL A 189 -5.98 1.05 -9.14
CA VAL A 189 -6.90 0.08 -9.74
C VAL A 189 -8.06 -0.27 -8.78
N ALA A 190 -7.74 -0.61 -7.53
CA ALA A 190 -8.76 -0.90 -6.52
C ALA A 190 -9.62 0.34 -6.19
N ALA A 191 -9.02 1.53 -6.16
CA ALA A 191 -9.73 2.79 -5.96
C ALA A 191 -10.74 3.06 -7.09
N LEU A 192 -10.31 2.94 -8.35
CA LEU A 192 -11.17 3.08 -9.53
C LEU A 192 -12.38 2.14 -9.46
N ALA A 193 -12.14 0.85 -9.23
CA ALA A 193 -13.19 -0.16 -9.23
C ALA A 193 -14.16 -0.04 -8.04
N THR A 194 -13.80 0.74 -7.03
CA THR A 194 -14.65 1.03 -5.88
C THR A 194 -15.21 2.46 -5.90
N GLY A 195 -15.01 3.22 -6.99
CA GLY A 195 -15.51 4.60 -7.10
C GLY A 195 -14.81 5.59 -6.18
N ARG A 196 -13.60 5.29 -5.73
CA ARG A 196 -12.70 6.21 -5.03
C ARG A 196 -11.80 6.92 -6.04
N LYS A 197 -11.25 8.03 -5.63
CA LYS A 197 -10.18 8.71 -6.36
C LYS A 197 -8.83 8.18 -5.88
N TYR A 198 -7.79 8.34 -6.69
CA TYR A 198 -6.44 7.94 -6.30
C TYR A 198 -5.40 9.01 -6.56
N LEU A 199 -4.31 8.92 -5.83
CA LEU A 199 -3.11 9.72 -6.03
C LEU A 199 -1.91 8.90 -5.59
N GLY A 200 -0.76 9.10 -6.21
CA GLY A 200 0.46 8.52 -5.67
C GLY A 200 1.67 8.71 -6.55
N CYS A 201 2.73 7.99 -6.21
CA CYS A 201 4.02 8.16 -6.85
C CYS A 201 4.66 6.81 -7.14
N GLU A 202 5.38 6.73 -8.25
CA GLU A 202 6.31 5.64 -8.53
C GLU A 202 7.60 6.26 -9.06
N ILE A 203 8.74 5.85 -8.53
CA ILE A 203 10.04 6.47 -8.85
C ILE A 203 10.71 5.78 -10.05
N VAL A 204 10.39 4.52 -10.32
CA VAL A 204 10.95 3.73 -11.40
C VAL A 204 10.06 3.83 -12.63
N GLU A 205 10.49 4.61 -13.62
CA GLU A 205 9.75 4.88 -14.87
C GLU A 205 9.21 3.62 -15.56
N LYS A 206 10.02 2.54 -15.61
CA LYS A 206 9.58 1.27 -16.20
C LYS A 206 8.37 0.67 -15.45
N VAL A 207 8.37 0.73 -14.11
CA VAL A 207 7.28 0.21 -13.28
C VAL A 207 6.06 1.12 -13.39
N TRP A 208 6.29 2.44 -13.40
CA TRP A 208 5.28 3.45 -13.62
C TRP A 208 4.53 3.25 -14.95
N ASN A 209 5.24 3.04 -16.06
CA ASN A 209 4.64 2.76 -17.37
C ASN A 209 3.75 1.51 -17.37
N ILE A 210 4.17 0.45 -16.66
CA ILE A 210 3.33 -0.76 -16.49
C ILE A 210 2.06 -0.41 -15.72
N GLY A 211 2.18 0.35 -14.63
CA GLY A 211 1.05 0.83 -13.84
C GLY A 211 0.05 1.67 -14.64
N GLU A 212 0.54 2.60 -15.46
CA GLU A 212 -0.31 3.44 -16.31
C GLU A 212 -1.08 2.61 -17.35
N ASN A 213 -0.42 1.65 -18.01
CA ASN A 213 -1.11 0.75 -18.94
C ASN A 213 -2.24 -0.04 -18.26
N ARG A 214 -1.96 -0.59 -17.07
CA ARG A 214 -2.98 -1.30 -16.28
C ARG A 214 -4.14 -0.41 -15.87
N LEU A 215 -3.87 0.86 -15.56
CA LEU A 215 -4.91 1.82 -15.23
C LEU A 215 -5.78 2.17 -16.43
N GLU A 216 -5.20 2.28 -17.63
CA GLU A 216 -5.97 2.46 -18.86
C GLU A 216 -6.88 1.26 -19.14
N ASP A 217 -6.37 0.03 -18.97
CA ASP A 217 -7.19 -1.18 -19.10
C ASP A 217 -8.33 -1.22 -18.07
N ALA A 218 -8.03 -0.90 -16.81
CA ALA A 218 -9.02 -0.80 -15.72
C ALA A 218 -10.10 0.28 -15.94
N LYS A 219 -9.77 1.36 -16.66
CA LYS A 219 -10.75 2.41 -17.03
C LYS A 219 -11.69 1.92 -18.14
N ARG A 220 -11.20 1.09 -19.06
CA ARG A 220 -11.98 0.53 -20.17
C ARG A 220 -12.92 -0.56 -19.71
N ASP A 221 -12.47 -1.41 -18.79
CA ASP A 221 -13.27 -2.46 -18.18
C ASP A 221 -13.08 -2.45 -16.65
N ARG A 222 -14.14 -2.06 -15.93
CA ARG A 222 -14.11 -1.97 -14.46
C ARG A 222 -14.14 -3.33 -13.77
N ASN A 223 -14.51 -4.41 -14.48
CA ASN A 223 -14.52 -5.77 -13.96
C ASN A 223 -13.22 -6.53 -14.25
N PHE A 224 -12.35 -5.98 -15.10
CA PHE A 224 -11.07 -6.55 -15.55
C PHE A 224 -10.17 -7.14 -14.45
N ILE A 225 -10.33 -6.74 -13.18
CA ILE A 225 -9.44 -7.09 -12.07
C ILE A 225 -10.03 -8.12 -11.10
N PHE A 226 -11.32 -8.44 -11.20
CA PHE A 226 -11.99 -9.38 -10.29
C PHE A 226 -12.44 -10.68 -10.94
N ASP A 227 -12.25 -10.80 -12.25
CA ASP A 227 -12.62 -12.00 -13.02
C ASP A 227 -11.46 -13.01 -13.19
N GLU A 228 -10.38 -12.90 -12.39
CA GLU A 228 -9.30 -13.91 -12.27
C GLU A 228 -9.22 -14.56 -10.88
#